data_AF-A0A9C7PUT6-F1
#
_entry.id   AF-A0A9C7PUT6-F1
#
_cell.length_a   1.000
_cell.length_b   1.000
_cell.length_c   1.000
_cell.angle_alpha   90.00
_cell.angle_beta   90.00
_cell.angle_gamma   90.00
#
_symmetry.space_group_name_H-M   'P 1'
#
loop_
_entity.id
_entity.type
_entity.pdbx_description
1 polymer ?
#
loop_
_entity_poly.entity_id
_entity_poly.type
_entity_poly.pdbx_seq_one_letter_code
_entity_poly.pdbx_strand_id
1 'polypeptide(L)' 'MPFAKETFEQQQKTERKNEILEMSYEIAKILETGLDRETLQVVVDLLEQGFDPSALASVVKELTRQNN' A
#
# COMPACT_ATOMS: atom_id res chain seq x y z
N MET A 1 18.01 -28.94 -5.94
CA MET A 1 16.75 -28.70 -5.21
C MET A 1 16.41 -27.20 -5.26
N PRO A 2 15.71 -26.73 -6.31
CA PRO A 2 15.36 -25.30 -6.52
C PRO A 2 14.19 -24.79 -5.67
N PHE A 3 13.25 -25.65 -5.28
CA PHE A 3 12.01 -25.29 -4.56
C PHE A 3 12.24 -24.56 -3.22
N ALA A 4 13.28 -24.91 -2.45
CA ALA A 4 13.55 -24.27 -1.16
C ALA A 4 14.03 -22.81 -1.29
N LYS A 5 14.64 -22.45 -2.43
CA LYS A 5 15.08 -21.07 -2.69
C LYS A 5 13.90 -20.17 -3.06
N GLU A 6 13.02 -20.65 -3.94
CA GLU A 6 11.82 -19.91 -4.35
C GLU A 6 10.88 -19.60 -3.18
N THR A 7 10.68 -20.55 -2.25
CA THR A 7 9.84 -20.31 -1.06
C THR A 7 10.44 -19.26 -0.13
N PHE A 8 11.76 -19.28 0.08
CA PHE A 8 12.45 -18.32 0.96
C PHE A 8 12.46 -16.91 0.37
N GLU A 9 12.69 -16.78 -0.95
CA GLU A 9 12.64 -15.49 -1.64
C GLU A 9 11.23 -14.88 -1.64
N GLN A 10 10.20 -15.70 -1.81
CA GLN A 10 8.79 -15.26 -1.76
C GLN A 10 8.38 -14.80 -0.35
N GLN A 11 8.82 -15.49 0.70
CA GLN A 11 8.61 -15.08 2.08
C GLN A 11 9.25 -13.72 2.35
N GLN A 12 10.53 -13.56 1.99
CA GLN A 12 11.27 -12.32 2.23
C GLN A 12 10.68 -11.13 1.45
N LYS A 13 10.17 -11.36 0.24
CA LYS A 13 9.47 -10.33 -0.55
C LYS A 13 8.16 -9.90 0.11
N THR A 14 7.42 -10.85 0.68
CA THR A 14 6.16 -10.59 1.37
C THR A 14 6.39 -9.82 2.67
N GLU A 15 7.40 -10.20 3.45
CA GLU A 15 7.80 -9.47 4.67
C GLU A 15 8.16 -8.03 4.35
N ARG A 16 9.00 -7.81 3.32
CA ARG A 16 9.39 -6.46 2.90
C ARG A 16 8.19 -5.62 2.44
N LYS A 17 7.23 -6.21 1.73
CA LYS A 17 6.00 -5.52 1.34
C LYS A 17 5.19 -5.08 2.56
N ASN A 18 5.05 -5.95 3.55
CA ASN A 18 4.33 -5.64 4.78
C ASN A 18 5.03 -4.53 5.58
N GLU A 19 6.35 -4.55 5.69
CA GLU A 19 7.13 -3.49 6.36
C GLU A 19 6.93 -2.13 5.68
N ILE A 20 7.01 -2.09 4.35
CA ILE A 20 6.79 -0.87 3.58
C ILE A 20 5.36 -0.34 3.77
N LEU A 21 4.37 -1.23 3.78
CA LEU A 21 2.98 -0.85 4.02
C LEU A 21 2.78 -0.28 5.42
N GLU A 22 3.37 -0.90 6.45
CA GLU A 22 3.30 -0.39 7.82
C GLU A 22 3.90 1.00 7.95
N MET A 23 5.11 1.20 7.41
CA MET A 23 5.76 2.51 7.42
C MET A 23 4.93 3.57 6.67
N SER A 24 4.34 3.19 5.54
CA SER A 24 3.47 4.07 4.75
C SER A 24 2.20 4.43 5.53
N TYR A 25 1.64 3.48 6.28
CA TYR A 25 0.46 3.68 7.11
C TYR A 25 0.74 4.59 8.31
N GLU A 26 1.91 4.46 8.94
CA GLU A 26 2.35 5.39 9.97
C GLU A 26 2.47 6.82 9.45
N ILE A 27 3.07 7.00 8.27
CA ILE A 27 3.14 8.32 7.60
C ILE A 27 1.72 8.85 7.32
N ALA A 28 0.83 8.00 6.80
CA ALA A 28 -0.55 8.37 6.49
C ALA A 28 -1.35 8.80 7.74
N LYS A 29 -1.07 8.19 8.90
CA LYS A 29 -1.62 8.59 10.21
C LYS A 29 -1.07 9.93 10.69
N ILE A 30 0.25 10.14 10.58
CA ILE A 30 0.90 11.40 10.98
C ILE A 30 0.35 12.57 10.15
N LEU A 31 0.08 12.34 8.87
CA LEU A 31 -0.49 13.32 7.96
C LEU A 31 -2.02 13.44 8.06
N GLU A 32 -2.65 12.71 8.99
CA GLU A 32 -4.10 12.70 9.21
C GLU A 32 -4.91 12.50 7.91
N THR A 33 -4.41 11.66 7.01
CA THR A 33 -5.02 11.45 5.68
C THR A 33 -6.41 10.81 5.73
N GLY A 34 -6.78 10.21 6.88
CA GLY A 34 -8.03 9.47 7.06
C GLY A 34 -8.07 8.15 6.29
N LEU A 35 -6.94 7.71 5.73
CA LEU A 35 -6.84 6.43 5.02
C LEU A 35 -6.78 5.27 6.00
N ASP A 36 -7.57 4.24 5.76
CA ASP A 36 -7.44 2.96 6.42
C ASP A 36 -6.37 2.09 5.72
N ARG A 37 -5.97 1.02 6.41
CA ARG A 37 -4.88 0.14 5.96
C ARG A 37 -5.22 -0.58 4.65
N GLU A 38 -6.50 -0.93 4.48
CA GLU A 38 -7.00 -1.63 3.30
C GLU A 38 -6.97 -0.71 2.07
N THR A 39 -7.45 0.54 2.19
CA THR A 39 -7.39 1.51 1.09
C THR A 39 -5.94 1.84 0.75
N LEU A 40 -5.07 2.00 1.76
CA LEU A 40 -3.66 2.26 1.51
C LEU A 40 -2.99 1.12 0.72
N GLN A 41 -3.29 -0.14 1.04
CA GLN A 41 -2.79 -1.29 0.30
C GLN A 41 -3.23 -1.23 -1.18
N VAL A 42 -4.50 -0.94 -1.44
CA VAL A 42 -5.03 -0.80 -2.80
C VAL A 42 -4.31 0.34 -3.55
N VAL A 43 -4.09 1.48 -2.90
CA VAL A 43 -3.37 2.61 -3.51
C VAL A 43 -1.94 2.23 -3.86
N VAL A 44 -1.23 1.52 -2.98
CA VAL A 44 0.13 1.03 -3.24
C VAL A 44 0.15 0.06 -4.41
N ASP A 45 -0.80 -0.87 -4.49
CA ASP A 45 -0.89 -1.82 -5.60
C ASP A 45 -1.20 -1.14 -6.94
N LEU A 46 -1.98 -0.06 -6.94
CA LEU A 46 -2.24 0.76 -8.13
C LEU A 46 -0.99 1.57 -8.52
N LEU A 47 -0.25 2.09 -7.55
CA LEU A 47 1.03 2.77 -7.82
C LEU A 47 2.06 1.80 -8.44
N GLU A 48 2.14 0.56 -7.95
CA GLU A 48 3.01 -0.49 -8.54
C GLU A 48 2.63 -0.82 -9.99
N GLN A 49 1.35 -0.65 -10.36
CA GLN A 49 0.85 -0.83 -11.73
C GLN A 49 1.11 0.38 -12.64
N GLY A 50 1.68 1.47 -12.12
CA GLY A 50 2.03 2.67 -12.88
C GLY A 50 0.91 3.69 -13.02
N PHE A 51 -0.13 3.62 -12.17
CA PHE A 51 -1.17 4.65 -12.12
C PHE A 51 -0.61 5.98 -11.59
N ASP A 52 -1.16 7.09 -12.09
CA ASP A 52 -0.71 8.43 -11.71
C ASP A 52 -1.01 8.72 -10.22
N PRO A 53 0.00 9.10 -9.41
CA PRO A 53 -0.20 9.37 -7.98
C PRO A 53 -1.16 10.54 -7.71
N SER A 54 -1.21 11.55 -8.58
CA SER A 54 -2.06 12.73 -8.40
C SER A 54 -3.52 12.42 -8.67
N ALA A 55 -3.78 11.58 -9.68
CA ALA A 55 -5.11 11.06 -9.99
C ALA A 55 -5.62 10.15 -8.86
N LEU A 56 -4.77 9.24 -8.36
CA LEU A 56 -5.11 8.37 -7.23
C LEU A 56 -5.41 9.19 -5.97
N ALA A 57 -4.61 10.22 -5.66
CA ALA A 57 -4.87 11.10 -4.53
C ALA A 57 -6.22 11.81 -4.64
N SER A 58 -6.63 12.22 -5.84
CA SER A 58 -7.94 12.84 -6.07
C SER A 58 -9.08 11.88 -5.83
N VAL A 59 -8.98 10.64 -6.34
CA VAL A 59 -9.98 9.59 -6.14
C VAL A 59 -10.09 9.21 -4.66
N VAL A 60 -8.96 8.99 -4.01
CA VAL A 60 -8.88 8.64 -2.58
C VAL A 60 -9.52 9.72 -1.71
N LYS A 61 -9.19 11.00 -1.95
CA LYS A 61 -9.79 12.13 -1.22
C LYS A 61 -11.32 12.16 -1.36
N GLU A 62 -11.83 11.90 -2.56
CA GLU A 62 -13.27 11.89 -2.80
C GLU A 62 -13.95 10.70 -2.13
N LEU A 63 -13.32 9.52 -2.12
CA LEU A 63 -13.83 8.33 -1.42
C LEU A 63 -13.84 8.52 0.10
N THR A 64 -12.78 9.07 0.69
CA THR A 64 -12.73 9.37 2.15
C THR A 64 -13.77 10.43 2.54
N ARG A 65 -14.03 11.42 1.68
CA ARG A 65 -15.05 12.46 1.92
C ARG A 65 -16.48 11.90 1.93
N GLN A 66 -16.75 10.85 1.16
CA GLN A 66 -18.08 10.22 1.10
C GLN A 66 -18.31 9.23 2.25
N ASN A 67 -17.23 8.74 2.89
CA ASN A 67 -17.28 7.73 3.94
C ASN A 67 -17.27 8.32 5.37
N ASN A 68 -17.14 9.66 5.49
CA ASN A 68 -17.24 10.46 6.72
C ASN A 68 -18.48 11.36 6.67
#